data_AF-A0A091SCT6-F1
#
_entry.id   AF-A0A091SCT6-F1
#
_cell.length_a   1.000
_cell.length_b   1.000
_cell.length_c   1.000
_cell.angle_alpha   90.00
_cell.angle_beta   90.00
_cell.angle_gamma   90.00
#
_symmetry.space_group_name_H-M   'P 1'
#
loop_
_entity.id
_entity.type
_entity.pdbx_description
1 polymer ?
#
loop_
_entity_poly.entity_id
_entity_poly.type
_entity_poly.pdbx_seq_one_letter_code
_entity_poly.pdbx_strand_id
1 'polypeptide(L)'
;KTFRPKRKFEPGTQRFELHKKAQASLNAGLDLKVAVQLPPGEEQNDWVAVHVVDFFNRINLIYGTISDYCTEQSCPVMSGGPKYEYRWQDEHKYRKPTALSAPQYMNLLMDWIEVQINNEDIFPTNVGTPFPKNFLPVVKKILSRLFRVFVHVYIHHFDRITQMGSEAHVNTCYKHFYYFVKEFNLIDTKELEPL
;
A
#
# COMPACT_ATOMS: atom_id res chain seq x y z
N LYS A 1 -19.21 -2.73 9.93
CA LYS A 1 -18.10 -2.00 10.59
C LYS A 1 -17.59 -0.96 9.60
N THR A 2 -18.10 0.27 9.67
CA THR A 2 -17.77 1.34 8.72
C THR A 2 -16.34 1.83 8.96
N PHE A 3 -15.47 1.63 7.97
CA PHE A 3 -14.06 1.98 8.02
C PHE A 3 -13.85 3.50 7.99
N ARG A 4 -12.95 4.00 8.85
CA ARG A 4 -12.44 5.37 8.81
C ARG A 4 -10.90 5.32 8.76
N PRO A 5 -10.23 6.09 7.89
CA PRO A 5 -8.78 6.25 7.96
C PRO A 5 -8.43 6.84 9.33
N LYS A 6 -7.74 6.08 10.18
CA LYS A 6 -7.41 6.49 11.55
C LYS A 6 -6.21 7.46 11.59
N ARG A 7 -5.26 7.32 10.67
CA ARG A 7 -4.11 8.24 10.59
C ARG A 7 -4.38 9.31 9.55
N LYS A 8 -4.74 10.49 10.03
CA LYS A 8 -4.76 11.73 9.23
C LYS A 8 -3.48 12.47 9.52
N PHE A 9 -2.84 13.04 8.49
CA PHE A 9 -1.74 13.98 8.74
C PHE A 9 -2.30 15.18 9.49
N GLU A 10 -1.65 15.56 10.59
CA GLU A 10 -2.14 16.67 11.42
C GLU A 10 -1.94 18.00 10.71
N PRO A 11 -2.97 18.86 10.59
CA PRO A 11 -2.84 20.18 9.97
C PRO A 11 -1.71 21.00 10.60
N GLY A 12 -0.92 21.69 9.78
CA GLY A 12 0.21 22.50 10.23
C GLY A 12 1.53 21.73 10.39
N THR A 13 1.56 20.42 10.12
CA THR A 13 2.80 19.63 10.08
C THR A 13 3.42 19.60 8.68
N GLN A 14 4.74 19.41 8.57
CA GLN A 14 5.44 19.25 7.28
C GLN A 14 4.83 18.12 6.45
N ARG A 15 4.48 16.99 7.07
CA ARG A 15 3.88 15.85 6.38
C ARG A 15 2.47 16.13 5.86
N PHE A 16 1.69 16.96 6.55
CA PHE A 16 0.41 17.41 6.05
C PHE A 16 0.58 18.28 4.80
N GLU A 17 1.54 19.20 4.80
CA GLU A 17 1.84 20.01 3.61
C GLU A 17 2.36 19.16 2.45
N LEU A 18 3.22 18.17 2.71
CA LEU A 18 3.68 17.21 1.71
C LEU A 18 2.51 16.40 1.12
N HIS A 19 1.61 15.90 1.98
CA HIS A 19 0.42 15.18 1.53
C HIS A 19 -0.47 16.05 0.62
N LYS A 20 -0.67 17.31 1.02
CA LYS A 20 -1.43 18.28 0.22
C LYS A 20 -0.76 18.57 -1.11
N LYS A 21 0.57 18.74 -1.16
CA LYS A 21 1.33 18.89 -2.41
C LYS A 21 1.13 17.69 -3.33
N ALA A 22 1.28 16.46 -2.80
CA ALA A 22 1.06 15.23 -3.57
C ALA A 22 -0.36 15.15 -4.14
N GLN A 23 -1.38 15.44 -3.33
CA GLN A 23 -2.78 15.45 -3.78
C GLN A 23 -3.06 16.53 -4.83
N ALA A 24 -2.51 17.73 -4.66
CA ALA A 24 -2.69 18.81 -5.63
C ALA A 24 -2.09 18.43 -6.99
N SER A 25 -0.91 17.82 -7.02
CA SER A 25 -0.30 17.33 -8.26
C SER A 25 -1.15 16.29 -8.97
N LEU A 26 -1.70 15.32 -8.22
CA LEU A 26 -2.60 14.30 -8.77
C LEU A 26 -3.89 14.92 -9.34
N ASN A 27 -4.49 15.87 -8.62
CA ASN A 27 -5.75 16.51 -9.01
C ASN A 27 -5.59 17.47 -10.20
N ALA A 28 -4.41 18.05 -10.39
CA ALA A 28 -4.10 18.92 -11.52
C ALA A 28 -3.84 18.16 -12.83
N GLY A 29 -3.93 16.81 -12.81
CA GLY A 29 -3.73 15.99 -14.01
C GLY A 29 -2.28 15.96 -14.50
N LEU A 30 -1.31 16.27 -13.62
CA LEU A 30 0.12 16.12 -13.93
C LEU A 30 0.44 14.67 -14.29
N ASP A 31 1.47 14.48 -15.11
CA ASP A 31 2.02 13.15 -15.36
C ASP A 31 2.41 12.51 -14.02
N LEU A 32 1.86 11.34 -13.73
CA LEU A 32 2.10 10.61 -12.50
C LEU A 32 3.60 10.33 -12.27
N LYS A 33 4.42 10.24 -13.33
CA LYS A 33 5.88 10.11 -13.19
C LYS A 33 6.51 11.36 -12.58
N VAL A 34 6.01 12.53 -12.92
CA VAL A 34 6.48 13.80 -12.35
C VAL A 34 5.92 13.97 -10.94
N ALA A 35 4.66 13.60 -10.72
CA ALA A 35 3.99 13.77 -9.43
C ALA A 35 4.63 12.97 -8.29
N VAL A 36 5.33 11.87 -8.58
CA VAL A 36 6.00 11.04 -7.55
C VAL A 36 7.40 11.51 -7.18
N GLN A 37 8.01 12.40 -7.96
CA GLN A 37 9.38 12.86 -7.73
C GLN A 37 9.48 13.61 -6.40
N LEU A 38 10.63 13.47 -5.73
CA LEU A 38 10.92 14.21 -4.50
C LEU A 38 10.92 15.71 -4.81
N PRO A 39 10.07 16.54 -4.16
CA PRO A 39 10.08 17.96 -4.40
C PRO A 39 11.42 18.60 -3.97
N PRO A 40 11.89 19.66 -4.66
CA PRO A 40 13.14 20.32 -4.30
C PRO A 40 13.16 20.80 -2.86
N GLY A 41 14.22 20.45 -2.12
CA GLY A 41 14.43 20.85 -0.73
C GLY A 41 13.66 20.05 0.31
N GLU A 42 12.95 18.99 -0.08
CA GLU A 42 12.26 18.08 0.85
C GLU A 42 13.12 16.84 1.14
N GLU A 43 12.86 16.22 2.29
CA GLU A 43 13.55 15.00 2.74
C GLU A 43 12.90 13.73 2.19
N GLN A 44 13.71 12.81 1.65
CA GLN A 44 13.21 11.58 1.01
C GLN A 44 12.36 10.73 1.95
N ASN A 45 12.77 10.58 3.21
CA ASN A 45 12.05 9.70 4.15
C ASN A 45 10.67 10.26 4.52
N ASP A 46 10.52 11.58 4.66
CA ASP A 46 9.22 12.20 4.87
C ASP A 46 8.31 12.06 3.66
N TRP A 47 8.86 12.27 2.46
CA TRP A 47 8.11 12.06 1.22
C TRP A 47 7.62 10.61 1.08
N VAL A 48 8.50 9.65 1.36
CA VAL A 48 8.17 8.22 1.37
C VAL A 48 7.13 7.88 2.43
N ALA A 49 7.28 8.40 3.65
CA ALA A 49 6.33 8.15 4.73
C ALA A 49 4.91 8.61 4.36
N VAL A 50 4.79 9.79 3.76
CA VAL A 50 3.51 10.34 3.30
C VAL A 50 2.86 9.43 2.25
N HIS A 51 3.63 8.99 1.26
CA HIS A 51 3.13 8.12 0.19
C HIS A 51 2.72 6.74 0.68
N VAL A 52 3.51 6.12 1.56
CA VAL A 52 3.20 4.78 2.11
C VAL A 52 1.86 4.80 2.86
N VAL A 53 1.59 5.85 3.64
CA VAL A 53 0.32 6.01 4.34
C VAL A 53 -0.83 6.27 3.36
N ASP A 54 -0.64 7.10 2.34
CA ASP A 54 -1.65 7.32 1.29
C ASP A 54 -2.00 6.02 0.55
N PHE A 55 -0.99 5.27 0.10
CA PHE A 55 -1.17 4.00 -0.58
C PHE A 55 -1.88 2.98 0.31
N PHE A 56 -1.47 2.84 1.58
CA PHE A 56 -2.16 1.95 2.51
C PHE A 56 -3.66 2.28 2.60
N ASN A 57 -4.01 3.55 2.81
CA ASN A 57 -5.40 3.97 2.94
C ASN A 57 -6.21 3.71 1.67
N ARG A 58 -5.65 4.02 0.49
CA ARG A 58 -6.32 3.84 -0.81
C ARG A 58 -6.48 2.37 -1.17
N ILE A 59 -5.44 1.56 -0.97
CA ILE A 59 -5.45 0.12 -1.26
C ILE A 59 -6.39 -0.61 -0.29
N ASN A 60 -6.40 -0.21 0.99
CA ASN A 60 -7.35 -0.76 1.95
C ASN A 60 -8.80 -0.43 1.58
N LEU A 61 -9.07 0.77 1.05
CA LEU A 61 -10.39 1.12 0.51
C LEU A 61 -10.75 0.25 -0.71
N ILE A 62 -9.82 0.07 -1.65
CA ILE A 62 -10.02 -0.79 -2.83
C ILE A 62 -10.34 -2.22 -2.41
N TYR A 63 -9.60 -2.79 -1.46
CA TYR A 63 -9.90 -4.14 -0.97
C TYR A 63 -11.26 -4.18 -0.26
N GLY A 64 -11.60 -3.13 0.49
CA GLY A 64 -12.88 -3.00 1.18
C GLY A 64 -14.09 -3.13 0.24
N THR A 65 -14.01 -2.65 -1.00
CA THR A 65 -15.12 -2.74 -1.97
C THR A 65 -15.39 -4.16 -2.47
N ILE A 66 -14.39 -5.05 -2.44
CA ILE A 66 -14.52 -6.43 -2.90
C ILE A 66 -14.51 -7.46 -1.76
N SER A 67 -14.28 -7.03 -0.52
CA SER A 67 -14.06 -7.90 0.64
C SER A 67 -15.22 -8.88 0.91
N ASP A 68 -16.46 -8.48 0.68
CA ASP A 68 -17.64 -9.36 0.82
C ASP A 68 -17.68 -10.50 -0.22
N TYR A 69 -16.92 -10.38 -1.31
CA TYR A 69 -16.82 -11.37 -2.39
C TYR A 69 -15.50 -12.17 -2.35
N CYS A 70 -14.54 -11.74 -1.55
CA CYS A 70 -13.28 -12.47 -1.33
C CYS A 70 -13.48 -13.40 -0.11
N THR A 71 -13.98 -14.61 -0.35
CA THR A 71 -14.27 -15.59 0.71
C THR A 71 -13.28 -16.74 0.72
N GLU A 72 -13.29 -17.55 1.77
CA GLU A 72 -12.47 -18.78 1.81
C GLU A 72 -12.88 -19.79 0.74
N GLN A 73 -14.13 -19.72 0.25
CA GLN A 73 -14.62 -20.58 -0.83
C GLN A 73 -14.18 -20.06 -2.21
N SER A 74 -14.29 -18.75 -2.46
CA SER A 74 -13.89 -18.17 -3.75
C SER A 74 -12.36 -18.11 -3.89
N CYS A 75 -11.66 -17.85 -2.78
CA CYS A 75 -10.23 -17.59 -2.74
C CYS A 75 -9.58 -18.40 -1.60
N PRO A 76 -9.56 -19.74 -1.69
CA PRO A 76 -9.06 -20.63 -0.64
C PRO A 76 -7.55 -20.49 -0.38
N VAL A 77 -6.83 -19.86 -1.31
CA VAL A 77 -5.40 -19.57 -1.22
C VAL A 77 -5.15 -18.14 -1.69
N MET A 78 -4.31 -17.40 -0.97
CA MET A 78 -3.82 -16.10 -1.43
C MET A 78 -2.85 -16.29 -2.61
N SER A 79 -3.26 -15.87 -3.81
CA SER A 79 -2.49 -16.06 -5.03
C SER A 79 -2.59 -14.89 -6.00
N GLY A 80 -1.58 -14.79 -6.86
CA GLY A 80 -1.58 -14.00 -8.09
C GLY A 80 -1.76 -14.89 -9.31
N GLY A 81 -2.94 -15.52 -9.42
CA GLY A 81 -3.22 -16.52 -10.45
C GLY A 81 -2.53 -17.86 -10.18
N PRO A 82 -2.44 -18.76 -11.19
CA PRO A 82 -1.91 -20.11 -10.99
C PRO A 82 -0.39 -20.16 -10.76
N LYS A 83 0.34 -19.10 -11.13
CA LYS A 83 1.81 -19.07 -11.08
C LYS A 83 2.38 -18.62 -9.73
N TYR A 84 1.66 -17.78 -8.99
CA TYR A 84 2.17 -17.14 -7.78
C TYR A 84 1.29 -17.43 -6.57
N GLU A 85 1.85 -18.12 -5.58
CA GLU A 85 1.21 -18.34 -4.27
C GLU A 85 1.91 -17.49 -3.21
N TYR A 86 1.14 -16.75 -2.41
CA TYR A 86 1.68 -15.92 -1.33
C TYR A 86 1.42 -16.57 0.03
N ARG A 87 2.49 -16.91 0.71
CA ARG A 87 2.45 -17.48 2.07
C ARG A 87 2.70 -16.42 3.11
N TRP A 88 1.97 -16.51 4.22
CA TRP A 88 2.13 -15.59 5.34
C TRP A 88 3.17 -16.12 6.32
N GLN A 89 3.95 -15.19 6.88
CA GLN A 89 4.88 -15.45 7.96
C GLN A 89 4.97 -14.21 8.85
N ASP A 90 4.95 -14.46 10.16
CA ASP A 90 5.20 -13.48 11.21
C ASP A 90 6.00 -14.10 12.37
N GLU A 91 6.37 -13.28 13.35
CA GLU A 91 7.19 -13.69 14.49
C GLU A 91 6.35 -14.31 15.62
N HIS A 92 5.03 -14.29 15.50
CA HIS A 92 4.11 -14.68 16.56
C HIS A 92 3.43 -16.02 16.23
N LYS A 93 2.34 -15.98 15.47
CA LYS A 93 1.43 -17.10 15.21
C LYS A 93 1.91 -17.96 14.05
N TYR A 94 2.45 -17.35 13.00
CA TYR A 94 2.83 -18.04 11.75
C TYR A 94 4.35 -17.99 11.56
N ARG A 95 5.07 -18.73 12.41
CA ARG A 95 6.56 -18.73 12.42
C ARG A 95 7.22 -19.32 11.18
N LYS A 96 6.48 -20.08 10.37
CA LYS A 96 6.90 -20.64 9.08
C LYS A 96 5.96 -20.16 7.98
N PRO A 97 6.44 -20.03 6.72
CA PRO A 97 5.58 -19.70 5.58
C PRO A 97 4.36 -20.61 5.48
N THR A 98 3.20 -20.06 5.80
CA THR A 98 1.93 -20.79 5.91
C THR A 98 0.98 -20.35 4.80
N ALA A 99 0.39 -21.32 4.11
CA ALA A 99 -0.67 -21.05 3.14
C ALA A 99 -1.94 -20.65 3.90
N LEU A 100 -2.54 -19.54 3.49
CA LEU A 100 -3.79 -19.01 4.04
C LEU A 100 -4.73 -18.69 2.90
N SER A 101 -6.04 -18.66 3.19
CA SER A 101 -7.01 -18.10 2.27
C SER A 101 -6.73 -16.62 2.02
N ALA A 102 -7.12 -16.12 0.86
CA ALA A 102 -6.93 -14.70 0.52
C ALA A 102 -7.53 -13.77 1.59
N PRO A 103 -8.79 -13.92 2.06
CA PRO A 103 -9.33 -13.01 3.07
C PRO A 103 -8.56 -13.05 4.39
N GLN A 104 -8.13 -14.23 4.85
CA GLN A 104 -7.31 -14.34 6.06
C GLN A 104 -5.95 -13.65 5.89
N TYR A 105 -5.30 -13.86 4.75
CA TYR A 105 -4.03 -13.21 4.43
C TYR A 105 -4.19 -11.69 4.38
N MET A 106 -5.23 -11.17 3.72
CA MET A 106 -5.49 -9.73 3.59
C MET A 106 -5.73 -9.07 4.94
N ASN A 107 -6.50 -9.70 5.83
CA ASN A 107 -6.72 -9.19 7.18
C ASN A 107 -5.40 -9.06 7.95
N LEU A 108 -4.59 -10.14 7.99
CA LEU A 108 -3.29 -10.11 8.66
C LEU A 108 -2.33 -9.09 8.05
N LEU A 109 -2.37 -8.92 6.73
CA LEU A 109 -1.57 -7.95 6.01
C LEU A 109 -1.95 -6.52 6.39
N MET A 110 -3.23 -6.17 6.34
CA MET A 110 -3.69 -4.81 6.64
C MET A 110 -3.45 -4.47 8.11
N ASP A 111 -3.75 -5.39 9.03
CA ASP A 111 -3.48 -5.22 10.47
C ASP A 111 -1.98 -5.01 10.73
N TRP A 112 -1.12 -5.82 10.11
CA TRP A 112 0.33 -5.70 10.27
C TRP A 112 0.83 -4.34 9.76
N ILE A 113 0.41 -3.91 8.57
CA ILE A 113 0.81 -2.61 8.01
C ILE A 113 0.30 -1.47 8.89
N GLU A 114 -0.94 -1.53 9.37
CA GLU A 114 -1.52 -0.53 10.27
C GLU A 114 -0.67 -0.35 11.54
N VAL A 115 -0.22 -1.46 12.14
CA VAL A 115 0.70 -1.41 13.29
C VAL A 115 2.03 -0.76 12.92
N GLN A 116 2.62 -1.07 11.75
CA GLN A 116 3.89 -0.48 11.35
C GLN A 116 3.78 1.03 11.12
N ILE A 117 2.77 1.46 10.35
CA ILE A 117 2.63 2.89 10.03
C ILE A 117 2.29 3.70 11.27
N ASN A 118 1.57 3.16 12.25
CA ASN A 118 1.24 3.87 13.48
C ASN A 118 2.34 3.80 14.56
N ASN A 119 3.42 3.05 14.33
CA ASN A 119 4.54 3.00 15.26
C ASN A 119 5.42 4.25 15.09
N GLU A 120 5.47 5.12 16.10
CA GLU A 120 6.27 6.35 16.08
C GLU A 120 7.79 6.10 16.06
N ASP A 121 8.26 4.93 16.51
CA ASP A 121 9.67 4.55 16.39
C ASP A 121 10.07 4.28 14.93
N ILE A 122 9.10 4.00 14.06
CA ILE A 122 9.30 3.73 12.63
C ILE A 122 8.87 4.94 11.78
N PHE A 123 7.71 5.52 12.09
CA PHE A 123 7.11 6.67 11.41
C PHE A 123 6.95 7.84 12.40
N PRO A 124 8.04 8.50 12.81
CA PRO A 124 8.05 9.50 13.88
C PRO A 124 7.21 10.72 13.51
N THR A 125 6.27 11.16 14.33
CA THR A 125 5.33 12.26 14.00
C THR A 125 5.87 13.65 14.29
N ASN A 126 6.83 13.76 15.21
CA ASN A 126 7.39 15.02 15.67
C ASN A 126 8.44 15.60 14.72
N VAL A 127 8.31 16.89 14.42
CA VAL A 127 9.29 17.65 13.64
C VAL A 127 10.67 17.57 14.31
N GLY A 128 11.71 17.29 13.52
CA GLY A 128 13.08 17.15 14.01
C GLY A 128 13.45 15.78 14.58
N THR A 129 12.49 14.85 14.69
CA THR A 129 12.81 13.46 15.05
C THR A 129 13.27 12.69 13.80
N PRO A 130 14.51 12.19 13.76
CA PRO A 130 15.00 11.47 12.59
C PRO A 130 14.32 10.10 12.45
N PHE A 131 14.13 9.66 11.21
CA PHE A 131 13.70 8.28 10.94
C PHE A 131 14.77 7.27 11.41
N PRO A 132 14.36 6.07 11.85
CA PRO A 132 15.32 5.05 12.24
C PRO A 132 16.05 4.48 11.01
N LYS A 133 17.22 3.88 11.25
CA LYS A 133 18.05 3.29 10.18
C LYS A 133 17.34 2.20 9.38
N ASN A 134 16.37 1.51 9.99
CA ASN A 134 15.60 0.44 9.36
C ASN A 134 14.30 0.93 8.68
N PHE A 135 14.04 2.25 8.60
CA PHE A 135 12.84 2.81 7.99
C PHE A 135 12.60 2.29 6.57
N LEU A 136 13.57 2.50 5.66
CA LEU A 136 13.43 2.05 4.27
C LEU A 136 13.25 0.53 4.15
N PRO A 137 14.02 -0.33 4.85
CA PRO A 137 13.73 -1.77 4.91
C PRO A 137 12.29 -2.12 5.30
N VAL A 138 11.71 -1.44 6.30
CA VAL A 138 10.31 -1.65 6.70
C VAL A 138 9.36 -1.19 5.59
N VAL A 139 9.60 -0.01 5.01
CA VAL A 139 8.80 0.52 3.89
C VAL A 139 8.79 -0.43 2.69
N LYS A 140 9.95 -0.97 2.29
CA LYS A 140 10.04 -1.94 1.18
C LYS A 140 9.15 -3.16 1.44
N LYS A 141 9.15 -3.67 2.68
CA LYS A 141 8.30 -4.80 3.10
C LYS A 141 6.80 -4.44 3.12
N ILE A 142 6.45 -3.22 3.50
CA ILE A 142 5.07 -2.71 3.44
C ILE A 142 4.60 -2.66 1.98
N LEU A 143 5.38 -2.01 1.11
CA LEU A 143 5.02 -1.81 -0.30
C LEU A 143 4.96 -3.15 -1.06
N SER A 144 5.89 -4.07 -0.85
CA SER A 144 5.82 -5.40 -1.48
C SER A 144 4.59 -6.20 -1.03
N ARG A 145 4.14 -6.04 0.21
CA ARG A 145 2.88 -6.62 0.69
C ARG A 145 1.67 -5.94 0.04
N LEU A 146 1.63 -4.61 -0.01
CA LEU A 146 0.55 -3.86 -0.68
C LEU A 146 0.43 -4.20 -2.16
N PHE A 147 1.55 -4.44 -2.85
CA PHE A 147 1.54 -4.88 -4.24
C PHE A 147 0.75 -6.19 -4.44
N ARG A 148 0.88 -7.16 -3.52
CA ARG A 148 0.12 -8.43 -3.58
C ARG A 148 -1.39 -8.21 -3.53
N VAL A 149 -1.85 -7.11 -2.93
CA VAL A 149 -3.26 -6.74 -2.91
C VAL A 149 -3.72 -6.36 -4.32
N PHE A 150 -2.94 -5.54 -5.04
CA PHE A 150 -3.23 -5.23 -6.44
C PHE A 150 -3.27 -6.49 -7.29
N VAL A 151 -2.23 -7.34 -7.21
CA VAL A 151 -2.15 -8.59 -7.99
C VAL A 151 -3.40 -9.42 -7.78
N HIS A 152 -3.80 -9.63 -6.52
CA HIS A 152 -4.97 -10.43 -6.19
C HIS A 152 -6.27 -9.81 -6.71
N VAL A 153 -6.46 -8.50 -6.53
CA VAL A 153 -7.65 -7.78 -7.01
C VAL A 153 -7.75 -7.82 -8.53
N TYR A 154 -6.65 -7.59 -9.26
CA TYR A 154 -6.64 -7.64 -10.72
C TYR A 154 -6.90 -9.03 -11.27
N ILE A 155 -6.41 -10.08 -10.63
CA ILE A 155 -6.53 -11.44 -11.17
C ILE A 155 -7.87 -12.08 -10.81
N HIS A 156 -8.34 -11.90 -9.58
CA HIS A 156 -9.50 -12.65 -9.06
C HIS A 156 -10.77 -11.83 -8.95
N HIS A 157 -10.67 -10.49 -8.93
CA HIS A 157 -11.80 -9.61 -8.62
C HIS A 157 -12.01 -8.46 -9.61
N PHE A 158 -11.31 -8.45 -10.75
CA PHE A 158 -11.40 -7.35 -11.71
C PHE A 158 -12.77 -7.22 -12.36
N ASP A 159 -13.47 -8.33 -12.59
CA ASP A 159 -14.87 -8.31 -13.07
C ASP A 159 -15.78 -7.54 -12.12
N ARG A 160 -15.56 -7.69 -10.80
CA ARG A 160 -16.33 -6.96 -9.78
C ARG A 160 -15.97 -5.48 -9.76
N ILE A 161 -14.67 -5.16 -9.84
CA ILE A 161 -14.21 -3.77 -9.96
C ILE A 161 -14.86 -3.08 -11.18
N THR A 162 -14.94 -3.78 -12.31
CA THR A 162 -15.57 -3.28 -13.54
C THR A 162 -17.09 -3.12 -13.38
N GLN A 163 -17.77 -4.08 -12.76
CA GLN A 163 -19.22 -3.99 -12.48
C GLN A 163 -19.56 -2.77 -11.59
N MET A 164 -18.65 -2.35 -10.73
CA MET A 164 -18.79 -1.17 -9.88
C MET A 164 -18.35 0.15 -10.55
N GLY A 165 -17.88 0.12 -11.80
CA GLY A 165 -17.32 1.29 -12.49
C GLY A 165 -16.09 1.87 -11.80
N SER A 166 -15.34 1.04 -11.05
CA SER A 166 -14.23 1.47 -10.21
C SER A 166 -12.85 1.19 -10.81
N GLU A 167 -12.79 0.62 -12.03
CA GLU A 167 -11.56 0.23 -12.71
C GLU A 167 -10.60 1.39 -12.94
N ALA A 168 -11.11 2.57 -13.32
CA ALA A 168 -10.29 3.76 -13.51
C ALA A 168 -9.58 4.19 -12.21
N HIS A 169 -10.27 4.08 -11.08
CA HIS A 169 -9.73 4.42 -9.76
C HIS A 169 -8.63 3.44 -9.33
N VAL A 170 -8.87 2.13 -9.51
CA VAL A 170 -7.88 1.08 -9.21
C VAL A 170 -6.65 1.23 -10.11
N ASN A 171 -6.84 1.41 -11.42
CA ASN A 171 -5.76 1.61 -12.40
C ASN A 171 -4.92 2.85 -12.09
N THR A 172 -5.57 3.95 -11.73
CA THR A 172 -4.86 5.19 -11.35
C THR A 172 -4.07 5.00 -10.07
N CYS A 173 -4.64 4.31 -9.07
CA CYS A 173 -3.94 3.99 -7.83
C CYS A 173 -2.73 3.08 -8.07
N TYR A 174 -2.90 2.03 -8.89
CA TYR A 174 -1.82 1.12 -9.24
C TYR A 174 -0.70 1.83 -10.03
N LYS A 175 -1.05 2.65 -11.03
CA LYS A 175 -0.07 3.39 -11.83
C LYS A 175 0.73 4.37 -10.97
N HIS A 176 0.06 5.08 -10.06
CA HIS A 176 0.71 5.96 -9.10
C HIS A 176 1.67 5.17 -8.18
N PHE A 177 1.20 4.04 -7.63
CA PHE A 177 2.01 3.14 -6.83
C PHE A 177 3.24 2.63 -7.59
N TYR A 178 3.05 2.12 -8.80
CA TYR A 178 4.10 1.56 -9.64
C TYR A 178 5.19 2.59 -9.94
N TYR A 179 4.82 3.80 -10.37
CA TYR A 179 5.82 4.85 -10.61
C TYR A 179 6.53 5.26 -9.33
N PHE A 180 5.83 5.37 -8.21
CA PHE A 180 6.45 5.71 -6.93
C PHE A 180 7.48 4.65 -6.49
N VAL A 181 7.13 3.36 -6.54
CA VAL A 181 8.07 2.30 -6.14
C VAL A 181 9.26 2.17 -7.07
N LYS A 182 9.09 2.48 -8.37
CA LYS A 182 10.17 2.50 -9.34
C LYS A 182 11.10 3.71 -9.15
N GLU A 183 10.55 4.90 -8.91
CA GLU A 183 11.31 6.13 -8.69
C GLU A 183 12.31 5.98 -7.52
N PHE A 184 11.85 5.40 -6.41
CA PHE A 184 12.66 5.25 -5.19
C PHE A 184 13.28 3.84 -5.01
N ASN A 185 13.18 2.97 -6.03
CA ASN A 185 13.68 1.58 -5.99
C ASN A 185 13.25 0.81 -4.72
N LEU A 186 11.95 0.85 -4.43
CA LEU A 186 11.35 0.32 -3.20
C LEU A 186 10.85 -1.13 -3.32
N ILE A 187 10.73 -1.66 -4.54
CA ILE A 187 10.38 -3.05 -4.83
C ILE A 187 11.30 -3.58 -5.94
N ASP A 188 11.80 -4.81 -5.80
CA ASP A 188 12.56 -5.46 -6.87
C ASP A 188 11.67 -5.66 -8.10
N THR A 189 12.24 -5.45 -9.29
CA THR A 189 11.50 -5.62 -10.55
C THR A 189 10.97 -7.05 -10.71
N LYS A 190 11.66 -8.07 -10.17
CA LYS A 190 11.18 -9.45 -10.17
C LYS A 190 9.90 -9.64 -9.35
N GLU A 191 9.76 -8.90 -8.26
CA GLU A 191 8.53 -8.96 -7.43
C GLU A 191 7.34 -8.32 -8.14
N LEU A 192 7.58 -7.43 -9.10
CA LEU A 192 6.54 -6.77 -9.88
C LEU A 192 6.04 -7.60 -11.07
N GLU A 193 6.74 -8.68 -11.47
CA GLU A 193 6.38 -9.55 -12.61
C GLU A 193 4.91 -10.04 -12.69
N PRO A 194 4.18 -10.23 -11.57
CA PRO A 194 2.78 -10.63 -11.65
C PRO A 194 1.84 -9.59 -12.32
N LEU A 195 2.27 -8.33 -12.52
CA LEU A 195 1.49 -7.25 -13.16
C LEU A 195 2.31 -6.38 -14.11
#